data_AF-A0A966PAL9-F1
#
_entry.id   AF-A0A966PAL9-F1
#
_cell.length_a   1.000
_cell.length_b   1.000
_cell.length_c   1.000
_cell.angle_alpha   90.00
_cell.angle_beta   90.00
_cell.angle_gamma   90.00
#
_symmetry.space_group_name_H-M   'P 1'
#
loop_
_entity.id
_entity.type
_entity.pdbx_description
1 polymer ?
#
loop_
_entity_poly.entity_id
_entity_poly.type
_entity_poly.pdbx_seq_one_letter_code
_entity_poly.pdbx_strand_id
1 'polypeptide(L)'
;MTKYLDGQEYLVVFNSSEEASSFEATVSTESASWRVIYGKPNEVKSSSTTVSGSIPPLTSIVLKAEKKVVHPEKIEVNLRPITTDYNTQNWLGLSATVPGNGYNQVNFQMRIKGSKKWINLGTADRRTFEYDQLPAGLYRGFIQPRKFKSGTEIEVIAIARNDAGATANSKIRSYRIKY
;
A
#
# COMPACT_ATOMS: atom_id res chain seq x y z
N MET A 1 11.77 3.51 -0.40
CA MET A 1 10.67 2.56 -0.73
C MET A 1 11.04 1.19 -0.22
N THR A 2 10.12 0.43 0.37
CA THR A 2 10.36 -0.97 0.75
C THR A 2 9.77 -1.97 -0.25
N LYS A 3 10.45 -3.09 -0.46
CA LYS A 3 10.05 -4.21 -1.34
C LYS A 3 10.26 -5.55 -0.65
N TYR A 4 9.50 -6.56 -1.05
CA TYR A 4 9.52 -7.89 -0.44
C TYR A 4 9.77 -8.96 -1.49
N LEU A 5 10.70 -9.87 -1.21
CA LEU A 5 10.96 -11.07 -2.01
C LEU A 5 11.29 -12.22 -1.05
N ASP A 6 10.55 -13.34 -1.13
CA ASP A 6 10.72 -14.52 -0.28
C ASP A 6 10.71 -14.25 1.24
N GLY A 7 9.87 -13.30 1.66
CA GLY A 7 9.74 -12.83 3.05
C GLY A 7 10.87 -11.89 3.49
N GLN A 8 11.75 -11.50 2.57
CA GLN A 8 12.84 -10.57 2.83
C GLN A 8 12.45 -9.15 2.45
N GLU A 9 12.60 -8.21 3.39
CA GLU A 9 12.43 -6.79 3.11
C GLU A 9 13.72 -6.14 2.58
N TYR A 10 13.54 -5.26 1.59
CA TYR A 10 14.56 -4.42 1.00
C TYR A 10 14.14 -2.96 1.11
N LEU A 11 15.05 -2.08 1.49
CA LEU A 11 14.86 -0.64 1.49
C LEU A 11 15.73 -0.02 0.40
N VAL A 12 15.08 0.66 -0.55
CA VAL A 12 15.74 1.42 -1.61
C VAL A 12 15.61 2.90 -1.31
N VAL A 13 16.74 3.61 -1.28
CA VAL A 13 16.81 5.05 -1.05
C VAL A 13 17.53 5.70 -2.23
N PHE A 14 16.95 6.79 -2.74
CA PHE A 14 17.48 7.59 -3.83
C PHE A 14 17.71 9.01 -3.31
N ASN A 15 18.90 9.56 -3.54
CA ASN A 15 19.16 10.98 -3.40
C ASN A 15 19.40 11.56 -4.78
N SER A 16 18.44 12.33 -5.27
CA SER A 16 18.56 13.07 -6.53
C SER A 16 19.03 14.51 -6.33
N SER A 17 19.45 14.88 -5.12
CA SER A 17 20.07 16.17 -4.82
C SER A 17 21.57 16.16 -5.15
N GLU A 18 22.10 17.34 -5.45
CA GLU A 18 23.54 17.59 -5.55
C GLU A 18 24.22 17.67 -4.17
N GLU A 19 23.44 17.59 -3.09
CA GLU A 19 23.91 17.61 -1.70
C GLU A 19 23.62 16.29 -0.98
N ALA A 20 24.44 15.98 0.03
CA ALA A 20 24.19 14.84 0.90
C ALA A 20 22.86 15.03 1.65
N SER A 21 22.09 13.95 1.80
CA SER A 21 20.76 14.01 2.41
C SER A 21 20.60 12.95 3.50
N SER A 22 19.89 13.31 4.57
CA SER A 22 19.40 12.34 5.54
C SER A 22 18.14 11.67 5.04
N PHE A 23 17.89 10.45 5.52
CA PHE A 23 16.64 9.76 5.27
C PHE A 23 16.13 9.08 6.54
N GLU A 24 14.82 8.92 6.61
CA GLU A 24 14.14 8.10 7.59
C GLU A 24 13.04 7.32 6.86
N ALA A 25 12.94 6.03 7.13
CA ALA A 25 11.95 5.15 6.54
C ALA A 25 11.39 4.19 7.58
N THR A 26 10.07 4.12 7.64
CA THR A 26 9.37 3.04 8.34
C THR A 26 9.50 1.73 7.55
N VAL A 27 9.89 0.67 8.23
CA VAL A 27 10.09 -0.69 7.70
C VAL A 27 9.20 -1.68 8.45
N SER A 28 8.94 -2.84 7.84
CA SER A 28 8.10 -3.88 8.46
C SER A 28 8.89 -4.94 9.22
N THR A 29 10.18 -5.08 8.96
CA THR A 29 11.04 -6.03 9.66
C THR A 29 11.52 -5.41 10.97
N GLU A 30 10.72 -5.57 12.02
CA GLU A 30 10.99 -4.99 13.34
C GLU A 30 12.34 -5.41 13.90
N SER A 31 13.15 -4.46 14.38
CA SER A 31 14.44 -4.70 15.02
C SER A 31 15.36 -5.60 14.19
N ALA A 32 15.38 -5.40 12.87
CA ALA A 32 16.34 -6.03 11.97
C ALA A 32 17.62 -5.21 11.86
N SER A 33 18.76 -5.90 11.81
CA SER A 33 19.97 -5.36 11.21
C SER A 33 19.79 -5.26 9.69
N TRP A 34 20.47 -4.30 9.06
CA TRP A 34 20.36 -4.03 7.63
C TRP A 34 21.71 -4.07 6.96
N ARG A 35 21.83 -4.91 5.94
CA ARG A 35 23.04 -5.06 5.13
C ARG A 35 22.93 -4.22 3.86
N VAL A 36 23.96 -3.42 3.58
CA VAL A 36 24.08 -2.74 2.28
C VAL A 36 24.40 -3.77 1.21
N ILE A 37 23.56 -3.86 0.18
CA ILE A 37 23.78 -4.73 -0.98
C ILE A 37 24.05 -3.96 -2.27
N TYR A 38 23.84 -2.64 -2.25
CA TYR A 38 24.19 -1.72 -3.33
C TYR A 38 24.45 -0.32 -2.79
N GLY A 39 25.42 0.39 -3.39
CA GLY A 39 25.81 1.74 -3.01
C GLY A 39 26.67 1.80 -1.74
N LYS A 40 27.01 3.03 -1.33
CA LYS A 40 27.81 3.29 -0.13
C LYS A 40 27.19 4.44 0.67
N PRO A 41 26.33 4.15 1.65
CA PRO A 41 25.80 5.18 2.54
C PRO A 41 26.91 5.76 3.42
N ASN A 42 26.72 6.98 3.90
CA ASN A 42 27.59 7.58 4.92
C ASN A 42 27.33 6.92 6.28
N GLU A 43 26.06 6.69 6.59
CA GLU A 43 25.61 6.07 7.83
C GLU A 43 24.28 5.35 7.60
N VAL A 44 24.09 4.22 8.29
CA VAL A 44 22.80 3.52 8.40
C VAL A 44 22.61 3.09 9.85
N LYS A 45 21.43 3.42 10.39
CA LYS A 45 20.98 3.03 11.72
C LYS A 45 19.61 2.39 11.60
N SER A 46 19.32 1.44 12.48
CA SER A 46 18.01 0.80 12.58
C SER A 46 17.58 0.72 14.03
N SER A 47 16.34 1.08 14.31
CA SER A 47 15.73 1.01 15.63
C SER A 47 14.25 0.66 15.50
N SER A 48 13.79 -0.39 16.17
CA SER A 48 12.40 -0.84 16.10
C SER A 48 11.92 -0.99 14.64
N THR A 49 10.95 -0.20 14.19
CA THR A 49 10.40 -0.17 12.83
C THR A 49 10.97 0.94 11.96
N THR A 50 12.09 1.56 12.34
CA THR A 50 12.68 2.69 11.62
C THR A 50 14.09 2.36 11.16
N VAL A 51 14.38 2.67 9.89
CA VAL A 51 15.74 2.73 9.34
C VAL A 51 16.02 4.16 8.93
N SER A 52 17.13 4.71 9.41
CA SER A 52 17.55 6.07 9.11
C SER A 52 19.04 6.11 8.74
N GLY A 53 19.48 7.21 8.15
CA GLY A 53 20.86 7.36 7.75
C GLY A 53 21.13 8.60 6.93
N SER A 54 22.31 8.64 6.31
CA SER A 54 22.72 9.68 5.38
C SER A 54 23.30 9.05 4.12
N ILE A 55 22.96 9.63 2.97
CA ILE A 55 23.41 9.19 1.65
C ILE A 55 24.09 10.32 0.87
N PRO A 56 25.15 10.01 0.10
CA PRO A 56 25.83 10.99 -0.75
C PRO A 56 24.91 11.63 -1.81
N PRO A 57 25.32 12.76 -2.40
CA PRO A 57 24.70 13.34 -3.58
C PRO A 57 24.49 12.34 -4.71
N LEU A 58 23.43 12.53 -5.50
CA LEU A 58 23.17 11.84 -6.77
C LEU A 58 23.39 10.31 -6.72
N THR A 59 23.05 9.70 -5.60
CA THR A 59 23.37 8.29 -5.30
C THR A 59 22.12 7.50 -4.94
N SER A 60 22.17 6.19 -5.16
CA SER A 60 21.17 5.25 -4.69
C SER A 60 21.81 4.19 -3.82
N ILE A 61 21.10 3.75 -2.78
CA ILE A 61 21.49 2.62 -1.94
C ILE A 61 20.38 1.58 -1.90
N VAL A 62 20.76 0.32 -1.75
CA VAL A 62 19.84 -0.78 -1.46
C VAL A 62 20.30 -1.47 -0.19
N LEU A 63 19.41 -1.50 0.79
CA LEU A 63 19.60 -2.21 2.04
C LEU A 63 18.70 -3.45 2.04
N LYS A 64 19.22 -4.56 2.55
CA LYS A 64 18.50 -5.82 2.76
C LYS A 64 18.43 -6.08 4.25
N ALA A 65 17.23 -6.32 4.79
CA ALA A 65 17.12 -6.74 6.19
C ALA A 65 17.84 -8.10 6.38
N GLU A 66 18.44 -8.34 7.53
CA GLU A 66 19.17 -9.60 7.78
C GLU A 66 18.27 -10.72 8.31
N LYS A 67 17.01 -10.40 8.60
CA LYS A 67 15.98 -11.38 8.94
C LYS A 67 14.73 -11.18 8.09
N LYS A 68 13.91 -12.23 8.04
CA LYS A 68 12.62 -12.20 7.36
C LYS A 68 11.60 -11.42 8.18
N VAL A 69 10.63 -10.85 7.47
CA VAL A 69 9.48 -10.21 8.08
C VAL A 69 8.64 -11.31 8.75
N VAL A 70 8.13 -11.01 9.95
CA VAL A 70 7.16 -11.88 10.62
C VAL A 70 5.78 -11.40 10.22
N HIS A 71 4.97 -12.32 9.68
CA HIS A 71 3.64 -12.01 9.18
C HIS A 71 2.58 -12.49 10.17
N PRO A 72 1.52 -11.70 10.37
CA PRO A 72 0.40 -12.17 11.16
C PRO A 72 -0.32 -13.30 10.41
N GLU A 73 -0.63 -14.39 11.12
CA GLU A 73 -1.39 -15.52 10.56
C GLU A 73 -2.84 -15.14 10.19
N LYS A 74 -3.34 -14.08 10.82
CA LYS A 74 -4.66 -13.51 10.56
C LYS A 74 -4.50 -12.04 10.21
N ILE A 75 -5.20 -11.61 9.17
CA ILE A 75 -5.26 -10.20 8.76
C ILE A 75 -6.70 -9.72 8.78
N GLU A 76 -6.86 -8.40 8.77
CA GLU A 76 -8.16 -7.75 8.65
C GLU A 76 -8.12 -6.75 7.50
N VAL A 77 -9.28 -6.48 6.89
CA VAL A 77 -9.40 -5.42 5.90
C VAL A 77 -10.70 -4.65 6.06
N ASN A 78 -10.59 -3.33 6.08
CA ASN A 78 -11.74 -2.44 6.16
C ASN A 78 -11.86 -1.63 4.87
N LEU A 79 -12.96 -1.81 4.15
CA LEU A 79 -13.33 -0.93 3.04
C LEU A 79 -14.05 0.30 3.58
N ARG A 80 -13.43 1.46 3.37
CA ARG A 80 -13.96 2.78 3.74
C ARG A 80 -15.17 3.15 2.86
N PRO A 81 -15.98 4.13 3.26
CA PRO A 81 -17.04 4.66 2.41
C PRO A 81 -16.51 5.04 1.02
N ILE A 82 -17.30 4.74 -0.01
CA ILE A 82 -16.98 5.09 -1.39
C ILE A 82 -17.25 6.58 -1.57
N THR A 83 -16.22 7.33 -1.98
CA THR A 83 -16.29 8.78 -2.20
C THR A 83 -15.88 9.12 -3.62
N THR A 84 -16.24 10.31 -4.08
CA THR A 84 -15.58 10.90 -5.26
C THR A 84 -14.09 11.07 -4.97
N ASP A 85 -13.25 10.77 -5.96
CA ASP A 85 -11.82 11.01 -5.84
C ASP A 85 -11.46 12.44 -6.22
N TYR A 86 -10.58 13.05 -5.44
CA TYR A 86 -10.15 14.43 -5.65
C TYR A 86 -9.07 14.56 -6.75
N ASN A 87 -8.19 13.56 -6.90
CA ASN A 87 -7.06 13.59 -7.83
C ASN A 87 -7.43 13.09 -9.23
N THR A 88 -8.40 12.20 -9.32
CA THR A 88 -8.96 11.67 -10.56
C THR A 88 -10.38 12.19 -10.71
N GLN A 89 -10.50 13.39 -11.27
CA GLN A 89 -11.78 14.06 -11.47
C GLN A 89 -12.80 13.10 -12.09
N ASN A 90 -14.02 13.10 -11.53
CA ASN A 90 -15.15 12.26 -11.93
C ASN A 90 -14.98 10.75 -11.71
N TRP A 91 -13.97 10.29 -10.96
CA TRP A 91 -13.84 8.88 -10.57
C TRP A 91 -14.31 8.68 -9.13
N LEU A 92 -14.72 7.45 -8.81
CA LEU A 92 -14.98 7.06 -7.43
C LEU A 92 -13.71 6.45 -6.84
N GLY A 93 -13.26 6.98 -5.72
CA GLY A 93 -12.15 6.46 -4.93
C GLY A 93 -12.59 5.31 -4.04
N LEU A 94 -11.90 4.18 -4.17
CA LEU A 94 -11.97 3.08 -3.21
C LEU A 94 -10.75 3.17 -2.30
N SER A 95 -10.99 3.07 -1.00
CA SER A 95 -9.93 3.09 0.01
C SER A 95 -10.13 1.96 1.00
N ALA A 96 -9.09 1.18 1.23
CA ALA A 96 -9.09 0.13 2.24
C ALA A 96 -7.93 0.28 3.22
N THR A 97 -8.15 -0.12 4.47
CA THR A 97 -7.09 -0.23 5.48
C THR A 97 -6.87 -1.70 5.83
N VAL A 98 -5.60 -2.07 6.00
CA VAL A 98 -5.17 -3.34 6.56
C VAL A 98 -4.31 -3.00 7.77
N PRO A 99 -4.79 -3.23 9.00
CA PRO A 99 -4.02 -2.93 10.22
C PRO A 99 -2.70 -3.69 10.27
N GLY A 100 -1.76 -3.17 11.06
CA GLY A 100 -0.44 -3.78 11.27
C GLY A 100 0.58 -3.43 10.19
N ASN A 101 1.76 -4.04 10.32
CA ASN A 101 2.91 -3.87 9.43
C ASN A 101 3.04 -5.10 8.51
N GLY A 102 3.87 -5.00 7.47
CA GLY A 102 4.10 -6.08 6.52
C GLY A 102 3.48 -5.88 5.14
N TYR A 103 3.95 -6.70 4.20
CA TYR A 103 3.46 -6.67 2.82
C TYR A 103 2.04 -7.20 2.74
N ASN A 104 1.14 -6.40 2.17
CA ASN A 104 -0.20 -6.84 1.85
C ASN A 104 -0.58 -6.36 0.45
N GLN A 105 -1.38 -7.17 -0.21
CA GLN A 105 -2.06 -6.84 -1.45
C GLN A 105 -3.55 -6.74 -1.18
N VAL A 106 -4.20 -5.70 -1.68
CA VAL A 106 -5.66 -5.53 -1.60
C VAL A 106 -6.24 -5.52 -3.01
N ASN A 107 -6.98 -6.57 -3.33
CA ASN A 107 -7.76 -6.65 -4.55
C ASN A 107 -9.14 -6.00 -4.33
N PHE A 108 -9.54 -5.13 -5.25
CA PHE A 108 -10.87 -4.53 -5.23
C PHE A 108 -11.74 -5.21 -6.28
N GLN A 109 -12.95 -5.59 -5.87
CA GLN A 109 -13.94 -6.14 -6.79
C GLN A 109 -15.25 -5.41 -6.63
N MET A 110 -16.01 -5.33 -7.73
CA MET A 110 -17.37 -4.83 -7.71
C MET A 110 -18.33 -5.75 -8.44
N ARG A 111 -19.61 -5.57 -8.20
CA ARG A 111 -20.69 -6.12 -9.03
C ARG A 111 -21.84 -5.12 -9.08
N ILE A 112 -22.68 -5.25 -10.10
CA ILE A 112 -24.00 -4.62 -10.05
C ILE A 112 -24.82 -5.36 -9.00
N LYS A 113 -25.52 -4.64 -8.13
CA LYS A 113 -26.31 -5.25 -7.05
C LYS A 113 -27.32 -6.25 -7.63
N GLY A 114 -27.39 -7.44 -7.03
CA GLY A 114 -28.20 -8.56 -7.51
C GLY A 114 -27.52 -9.42 -8.59
N SER A 115 -26.43 -8.98 -9.20
CA SER A 115 -25.61 -9.82 -10.07
C SER A 115 -24.80 -10.84 -9.26
N LYS A 116 -24.55 -12.02 -9.84
CA LYS A 116 -23.59 -13.00 -9.29
C LYS A 116 -22.17 -12.77 -9.80
N LYS A 117 -21.98 -11.95 -10.83
CA LYS A 117 -20.69 -11.73 -11.50
C LYS A 117 -19.93 -10.58 -10.84
N TRP A 118 -18.83 -10.91 -10.18
CA TRP A 118 -17.84 -9.93 -9.72
C TRP A 118 -16.90 -9.52 -10.84
N ILE A 119 -16.50 -8.26 -10.82
CA ILE A 119 -15.61 -7.60 -11.77
C ILE A 119 -14.39 -7.14 -10.98
N ASN A 120 -13.20 -7.57 -11.42
CA ASN A 120 -11.94 -7.14 -10.83
C ASN A 120 -11.64 -5.69 -11.22
N LEU A 121 -11.37 -4.84 -10.23
CA LEU A 121 -11.01 -3.42 -10.40
C LEU A 121 -9.52 -3.15 -10.27
N GLY A 122 -8.72 -4.17 -9.91
CA GLY A 122 -7.29 -4.09 -9.74
C GLY A 122 -6.85 -4.43 -8.32
N THR A 123 -5.53 -4.53 -8.16
CA THR A 123 -4.87 -4.85 -6.89
C THR A 123 -3.90 -3.73 -6.53
N ALA A 124 -4.00 -3.24 -5.30
CA ALA A 124 -3.04 -2.32 -4.71
C ALA A 124 -2.10 -3.10 -3.78
N ASP A 125 -0.80 -2.98 -3.98
CA ASP A 125 0.25 -3.61 -3.18
C ASP A 125 1.09 -2.60 -2.38
N ARG A 126 0.66 -1.34 -2.39
CA ARG A 126 1.29 -0.24 -1.66
C ARG A 126 0.27 0.60 -0.93
N ARG A 127 0.69 1.13 0.22
CA ARG A 127 -0.06 2.12 0.98
C ARG A 127 0.21 3.53 0.45
N THR A 128 -0.76 4.42 0.59
CA THR A 128 -0.62 5.84 0.28
C THR A 128 0.30 6.54 1.27
N PHE A 129 0.98 7.58 0.80
CA PHE A 129 1.59 8.60 1.65
C PHE A 129 0.51 9.62 2.05
N GLU A 130 0.76 10.33 3.16
CA GLU A 130 -0.11 11.41 3.61
C GLU A 130 0.04 12.63 2.70
N TYR A 131 -1.07 13.27 2.37
CA TYR A 131 -1.15 14.59 1.77
C TYR A 131 -2.50 15.22 2.11
N ASP A 132 -2.69 16.52 1.81
CA ASP A 132 -3.81 17.34 2.30
C ASP A 132 -5.22 16.73 2.17
N GLN A 133 -5.45 15.88 1.16
CA GLN A 133 -6.77 15.31 0.86
C GLN A 133 -6.88 13.81 1.16
N LEU A 134 -5.81 13.15 1.61
CA LEU A 134 -5.82 11.73 1.88
C LEU A 134 -4.82 11.33 2.97
N PRO A 135 -5.28 10.62 4.01
CA PRO A 135 -4.36 10.11 5.01
C PRO A 135 -3.42 9.05 4.42
N ALA A 136 -2.26 8.90 5.04
CA ALA A 136 -1.36 7.79 4.76
C ALA A 136 -2.01 6.43 5.06
N GLY A 137 -1.37 5.36 4.58
CA GLY A 137 -1.69 4.01 5.02
C GLY A 137 -2.83 3.32 4.28
N LEU A 138 -3.38 3.93 3.22
CA LEU A 138 -4.53 3.38 2.49
C LEU A 138 -4.09 2.58 1.26
N TYR A 139 -4.79 1.48 0.99
CA TYR A 139 -4.78 0.83 -0.33
C TYR A 139 -5.87 1.46 -1.19
N ARG A 140 -5.55 1.76 -2.45
CA ARG A 140 -6.42 2.53 -3.34
C ARG A 140 -6.81 1.75 -4.59
N GLY A 141 -8.10 1.78 -4.90
CA GLY A 141 -8.67 1.36 -6.19
C GLY A 141 -9.60 2.44 -6.72
N PHE A 142 -10.09 2.28 -7.94
CA PHE A 142 -10.94 3.28 -8.57
C PHE A 142 -12.05 2.66 -9.41
N ILE A 143 -13.17 3.36 -9.50
CA ILE A 143 -14.26 3.04 -10.42
C ILE A 143 -14.51 4.26 -11.30
N GLN A 144 -14.66 4.02 -12.59
CA GLN A 144 -15.11 5.03 -13.55
C GLN A 144 -16.64 5.00 -13.62
N PRO A 145 -17.36 5.92 -12.94
CA PRO A 145 -18.82 5.86 -12.84
C PRO A 145 -19.51 5.99 -14.21
N ARG A 146 -18.89 6.68 -15.17
CA ARG A 146 -19.40 6.86 -16.54
C ARG A 146 -19.52 5.55 -17.34
N LYS A 147 -18.94 4.43 -16.86
CA LYS A 147 -19.15 3.11 -17.45
C LYS A 147 -20.51 2.49 -17.08
N PHE A 148 -21.29 3.15 -16.22
CA PHE A 148 -22.58 2.68 -15.73
C PHE A 148 -23.66 3.75 -15.95
N LYS A 149 -24.91 3.30 -16.11
CA LYS A 149 -26.06 4.21 -16.16
C LYS A 149 -26.26 4.87 -14.78
N SER A 150 -26.67 6.14 -14.73
CA SER A 150 -27.07 6.78 -13.47
C SER A 150 -28.18 5.96 -12.80
N GLY A 151 -28.14 5.91 -11.47
CA GLY A 151 -29.05 5.11 -10.65
C GLY A 151 -28.63 3.65 -10.49
N THR A 152 -27.61 3.17 -11.21
CA THR A 152 -27.08 1.81 -11.02
C THR A 152 -26.59 1.64 -9.59
N GLU A 153 -27.10 0.63 -8.88
CA GLU A 153 -26.54 0.23 -7.58
C GLU A 153 -25.41 -0.76 -7.80
N ILE A 154 -24.23 -0.42 -7.28
CA ILE A 154 -23.06 -1.28 -7.26
C ILE A 154 -22.78 -1.75 -5.83
N GLU A 155 -22.16 -2.91 -5.72
CA GLU A 155 -21.61 -3.47 -4.49
C GLU A 155 -20.11 -3.67 -4.68
N VAL A 156 -19.32 -3.29 -3.67
CA VAL A 156 -17.85 -3.33 -3.71
C VAL A 156 -17.33 -4.08 -2.49
N ILE A 157 -16.27 -4.85 -2.69
CA ILE A 157 -15.52 -5.55 -1.65
C ILE A 157 -14.02 -5.33 -1.83
N ALA A 158 -13.31 -5.24 -0.70
CA ALA A 158 -11.85 -5.30 -0.66
C ALA A 158 -11.43 -6.66 -0.10
N ILE A 159 -10.47 -7.30 -0.77
CA ILE A 159 -9.93 -8.61 -0.42
C ILE A 159 -8.44 -8.42 -0.18
N ALA A 160 -8.01 -8.51 1.08
CA ALA A 160 -6.61 -8.43 1.44
C ALA A 160 -5.97 -9.82 1.43
N ARG A 161 -4.69 -9.86 1.06
CA ARG A 161 -3.81 -11.02 1.15
C ARG A 161 -2.44 -10.58 1.61
N ASN A 162 -1.86 -11.26 2.59
CA ASN A 162 -0.44 -11.10 2.92
C ASN A 162 0.44 -12.10 2.15
N ASP A 163 1.75 -11.91 2.18
CA ASP A 163 2.75 -12.81 1.59
C ASP A 163 2.83 -14.19 2.26
N ALA A 164 2.38 -14.34 3.51
CA ALA A 164 2.17 -15.65 4.14
C ALA A 164 0.92 -16.40 3.60
N GLY A 165 0.11 -15.76 2.75
CA GLY A 165 -1.07 -16.35 2.14
C GLY A 165 -2.37 -16.21 2.93
N ALA A 166 -2.34 -15.59 4.11
CA ALA A 166 -3.55 -15.27 4.87
C ALA A 166 -4.40 -14.26 4.08
N THR A 167 -5.71 -14.46 4.09
CA THR A 167 -6.67 -13.60 3.37
C THR A 167 -7.75 -13.06 4.30
N ALA A 168 -8.22 -11.85 4.01
CA ALA A 168 -9.40 -11.27 4.67
C ALA A 168 -10.29 -10.55 3.67
N ASN A 169 -11.59 -10.52 3.97
CA ASN A 169 -12.60 -9.86 3.17
C ASN A 169 -13.22 -8.71 3.97
N SER A 170 -13.44 -7.57 3.32
CA SER A 170 -14.16 -6.47 3.93
C SER A 170 -15.66 -6.76 3.97
N LYS A 171 -16.40 -5.98 4.76
CA LYS A 171 -17.84 -5.85 4.53
C LYS A 171 -18.09 -5.34 3.10
N ILE A 172 -19.15 -5.83 2.47
CA ILE A 172 -19.60 -5.31 1.17
C ILE A 172 -20.18 -3.91 1.38
N ARG A 173 -19.79 -2.97 0.52
CA ARG A 173 -20.33 -1.59 0.50
C ARG A 173 -21.17 -1.39 -0.75
N SER A 174 -22.39 -0.90 -0.56
CA SER A 174 -23.24 -0.48 -1.68
C SER A 174 -23.03 0.99 -2.00
N TYR A 175 -23.12 1.35 -3.29
CA TYR A 175 -23.10 2.73 -3.75
C TYR A 175 -24.03 2.88 -4.96
N ARG A 176 -24.77 3.97 -5.02
CA ARG A 176 -25.62 4.30 -6.17
C ARG A 176 -24.87 5.29 -7.05
N ILE A 177 -24.60 4.89 -8.30
CA ILE A 177 -23.96 5.75 -9.31
C ILE A 177 -24.84 6.98 -9.55
N LYS A 178 -24.24 8.17 -9.44
CA LYS A 178 -24.86 9.47 -9.74
C LYS A 178 -23.84 10.32 -10.50
N TYR A 179 -24.33 11.13 -11.43
CA TYR A 179 -23.60 12.14 -12.17
C TYR A 179 -24.53 13.32 -12.45
#